data_AF-A0A1F4ZZM7-F1
#
_entry.id   AF-A0A1F4ZZM7-F1
#
_cell.length_a   1.000
_cell.length_b   1.000
_cell.length_c   1.000
_cell.angle_alpha   90.00
_cell.angle_beta   90.00
_cell.angle_gamma   90.00
#
_symmetry.space_group_name_H-M   'P 1'
#
loop_
_entity.id
_entity.type
_entity.pdbx_description
1 polymer ?
#
loop_
_entity_poly.entity_id
_entity_poly.type
_entity_poly.pdbx_seq_one_letter_code
_entity_poly.pdbx_strand_id
1 'polypeptide(L)'
;MGRKSGRDLDKVKEFGVRLRPAKVLKSPLIEDAYVAFECRLAEVRPYGDHDLFVGEVLAVHHDAHAFNSEEILNPMKVRPLLYLGSDFYITTDPDSFKHVLPD
;
A
#
# COMPACT_ATOMS: atom_id res chain seq x y z
N MET A 1 -7.56 -11.37 1.95
CA MET A 1 -6.39 -11.37 1.02
C MET A 1 -5.23 -12.27 1.47
N GLY A 2 -4.67 -12.07 2.68
CA GLY A 2 -3.38 -12.67 3.08
C GLY A 2 -3.38 -14.13 3.52
N ARG A 3 -4.53 -14.72 3.91
CA ARG A 3 -4.61 -16.12 4.42
C ARG A 3 -4.97 -17.18 3.37
N LYS A 4 -5.43 -16.77 2.19
CA LYS A 4 -5.85 -17.68 1.12
C LYS A 4 -4.89 -17.54 -0.05
N SER A 5 -4.55 -18.63 -0.73
CA SER A 5 -3.73 -18.57 -1.94
C SER A 5 -4.55 -18.08 -3.12
N GLY A 6 -3.94 -17.31 -4.02
CA GLY A 6 -4.57 -16.95 -5.29
C GLY A 6 -4.62 -18.12 -6.29
N ARG A 7 -3.92 -19.21 -6.00
CA ARG A 7 -4.02 -20.47 -6.75
C ARG A 7 -5.35 -21.18 -6.51
N ASP A 8 -5.92 -21.03 -5.31
CA ASP A 8 -7.10 -21.78 -4.88
C ASP A 8 -8.40 -21.01 -5.17
N LEU A 9 -8.32 -19.68 -5.26
CA LEU A 9 -9.47 -18.82 -5.53
C LEU A 9 -9.07 -17.49 -6.18
N ASP A 10 -10.00 -16.92 -6.95
CA ASP A 10 -9.89 -15.54 -7.43
C ASP A 10 -10.20 -14.58 -6.28
N LYS A 11 -9.14 -13.97 -5.74
CA LYS A 11 -9.24 -13.06 -4.59
C LYS A 11 -9.98 -11.77 -4.93
N VAL A 12 -9.88 -11.29 -6.16
CA VAL A 12 -10.51 -10.03 -6.55
C VAL A 12 -12.01 -10.22 -6.51
N LYS A 13 -12.49 -11.31 -7.13
CA LYS A 13 -13.90 -11.68 -7.14
C LYS A 13 -14.43 -12.02 -5.74
N GLU A 14 -13.73 -12.90 -5.03
CA GLU A 14 -14.18 -13.42 -3.71
C GLU A 14 -14.40 -12.30 -2.69
N PHE A 15 -13.54 -11.30 -2.68
CA PHE A 15 -13.59 -10.22 -1.69
C PHE A 15 -14.14 -8.91 -2.25
N GLY A 16 -14.69 -8.92 -3.47
CA GLY A 16 -15.31 -7.74 -4.08
C GLY A 16 -14.35 -6.56 -4.26
N VAL A 17 -13.06 -6.82 -4.51
CA VAL A 17 -12.05 -5.77 -4.66
C VAL A 17 -12.30 -5.04 -5.98
N ARG A 18 -12.50 -3.72 -5.91
CA ARG A 18 -12.60 -2.89 -7.10
C ARG A 18 -11.21 -2.58 -7.65
N LEU A 19 -11.08 -2.76 -8.96
CA LEU A 19 -9.85 -2.55 -9.69
C LEU A 19 -10.06 -1.49 -10.76
N ARG A 20 -9.04 -0.66 -10.97
CA ARG A 20 -9.00 0.31 -12.05
C ARG A 20 -7.73 0.15 -12.90
N PRO A 21 -7.74 0.56 -14.17
CA PRO A 21 -6.55 0.55 -15.00
C PRO A 21 -5.42 1.39 -14.41
N ALA A 22 -4.19 0.90 -14.58
CA ALA A 22 -2.96 1.63 -14.33
C ALA A 22 -2.64 2.58 -15.51
N LYS A 23 -1.74 3.54 -15.29
CA LYS A 23 -1.32 4.52 -16.29
C LYS A 23 -0.19 4.00 -17.18
N VAL A 24 0.77 3.27 -16.61
CA VAL A 24 2.01 2.85 -17.27
C VAL A 24 2.06 1.34 -17.48
N LEU A 25 1.59 0.56 -16.50
CA LEU A 25 1.66 -0.91 -16.49
C LEU A 25 0.33 -1.56 -16.86
N LYS A 26 0.36 -2.86 -17.20
CA LYS A 26 -0.84 -3.67 -17.46
C LYS A 26 -1.53 -4.15 -16.18
N SER A 27 -0.79 -4.26 -15.09
CA SER A 27 -1.33 -4.68 -13.79
C SER A 27 -2.28 -3.61 -13.25
N PRO A 28 -3.49 -3.97 -12.80
CA PRO A 28 -4.46 -3.00 -12.32
C PRO A 28 -4.09 -2.44 -10.94
N LEU A 29 -4.71 -1.32 -10.59
CA LEU A 29 -4.61 -0.70 -9.27
C LEU A 29 -5.88 -1.02 -8.46
N ILE A 30 -5.74 -1.13 -7.15
CA ILE A 30 -6.90 -1.18 -6.24
C ILE A 30 -7.53 0.21 -6.23
N GLU A 31 -8.81 0.31 -6.56
CA GLU A 31 -9.50 1.60 -6.70
C GLU A 31 -9.55 2.37 -5.37
N ASP A 32 -9.74 1.65 -4.26
CA ASP A 32 -9.92 2.23 -2.93
C ASP A 32 -8.60 2.51 -2.18
N ALA A 33 -7.45 2.29 -2.82
CA ALA A 33 -6.16 2.55 -2.19
C ALA A 33 -5.89 4.06 -2.11
N TYR A 34 -5.60 4.56 -0.90
CA TYR A 34 -5.23 5.98 -0.70
C TYR A 34 -3.92 6.36 -1.39
N VAL A 35 -3.05 5.38 -1.67
CA VAL A 35 -1.85 5.51 -2.49
C VAL A 35 -1.54 4.19 -3.19
N ALA A 36 -1.06 4.26 -4.43
CA ALA A 36 -0.57 3.12 -5.19
C ALA A 36 0.63 3.51 -6.04
N PHE A 37 1.60 2.61 -6.12
CA PHE A 37 2.82 2.77 -6.90
C PHE A 37 2.82 1.78 -8.06
N GLU A 38 3.02 2.28 -9.27
CA GLU A 38 3.31 1.44 -10.41
C GLU A 38 4.81 1.16 -10.46
N CYS A 39 5.20 -0.10 -10.28
CA CYS A 39 6.60 -0.47 -10.18
C CYS A 39 7.00 -1.46 -11.29
N ARG A 40 8.12 -1.19 -11.97
CA ARG A 40 8.79 -2.18 -12.82
C ARG A 40 9.75 -2.99 -11.96
N LEU A 41 9.74 -4.31 -12.11
CA LEU A 41 10.69 -5.17 -11.41
C LEU A 41 12.12 -4.84 -11.86
N ALA A 42 12.94 -4.40 -10.90
CA ALA A 42 14.34 -4.06 -11.10
C ALA A 42 15.26 -5.20 -10.68
N GLU A 43 14.93 -5.87 -9.57
CA GLU A 43 15.76 -6.97 -9.04
C GLU A 43 14.94 -7.98 -8.21
N VAL A 44 15.40 -9.23 -8.17
CA VAL A 44 14.95 -10.26 -7.24
C VAL A 44 16.18 -10.87 -6.56
N ARG A 45 16.24 -10.83 -5.23
CA ARG A 45 17.34 -11.40 -4.44
C ARG A 45 16.82 -12.43 -3.43
N PRO A 46 17.31 -13.68 -3.45
CA PRO A 46 16.94 -14.68 -2.45
C PRO A 46 17.68 -14.42 -1.13
N TYR A 47 16.96 -14.51 -0.01
CA TYR A 47 17.45 -14.40 1.35
C TYR A 47 16.81 -15.47 2.23
N GLY A 48 17.49 -16.62 2.35
CA GLY A 48 16.97 -17.76 3.11
C GLY A 48 15.71 -18.33 2.45
N ASP A 49 14.58 -18.24 3.14
CA ASP A 49 13.26 -18.71 2.71
C ASP A 49 12.39 -17.62 2.06
N HIS A 50 12.93 -16.41 1.86
CA HIS A 50 12.22 -15.28 1.25
C HIS A 50 12.97 -14.72 0.04
N ASP A 51 12.23 -14.20 -0.93
CA ASP A 51 12.77 -13.38 -2.02
C ASP A 51 12.48 -11.89 -1.74
N LEU A 52 13.51 -11.06 -1.80
CA LEU A 52 13.39 -9.61 -1.82
C LEU A 52 13.19 -9.13 -3.27
N PHE A 53 12.06 -8.48 -3.53
CA PHE A 53 11.75 -7.86 -4.82
C PHE A 53 12.03 -6.35 -4.74
N VAL A 54 12.85 -5.83 -5.65
CA VAL A 54 13.12 -4.39 -5.78
C VAL A 54 12.39 -3.86 -7.01
N GLY A 55 11.60 -2.80 -6.83
CA GLY A 55 10.82 -2.17 -7.89
C GLY A 55 11.23 -0.73 -8.15
N GLU A 56 11.39 -0.36 -9.42
CA GLU A 56 11.52 1.04 -9.86
C GLU A 56 10.13 1.67 -9.99
N VAL A 57 9.90 2.78 -9.29
CA VAL A 57 8.62 3.52 -9.34
C VAL A 57 8.52 4.29 -10.66
N LEU A 58 7.53 3.93 -11.49
CA LEU A 58 7.24 4.58 -12.77
C LEU A 58 6.11 5.61 -12.67
N ALA A 59 5.17 5.42 -11.74
CA ALA A 59 4.09 6.36 -11.47
C ALA A 59 3.59 6.22 -10.04
N VAL A 60 3.10 7.34 -9.48
CA VAL A 60 2.44 7.41 -8.17
C VAL A 60 1.00 7.87 -8.38
N HIS A 61 0.07 7.18 -7.73
CA HIS A 61 -1.35 7.56 -7.66
C HIS A 61 -1.72 7.75 -6.21
N HIS A 62 -2.39 8.84 -5.87
CA HIS A 62 -2.86 9.09 -4.52
C HIS A 62 -4.26 9.69 -4.54
N ASP A 63 -5.00 9.45 -3.46
CA ASP A 63 -6.19 10.23 -3.15
C ASP A 63 -5.75 11.67 -2.82
N ALA A 64 -6.34 12.64 -3.52
CA ALA A 64 -6.04 14.07 -3.37
C ALA A 64 -6.28 14.61 -1.94
N HIS A 65 -7.05 13.89 -1.12
CA HIS A 65 -7.34 14.25 0.27
C HIS A 65 -6.56 13.41 1.30
N ALA A 66 -5.78 12.42 0.85
CA ALA A 66 -4.98 11.57 1.73
C ALA A 66 -3.73 12.27 2.27
N PHE A 67 -3.23 13.29 1.58
CA PHE A 67 -2.00 13.99 1.92
C PHE A 67 -2.29 15.48 2.16
N ASN A 68 -1.50 16.13 3.02
CA ASN A 68 -1.60 17.56 3.27
C ASN A 68 -0.77 18.36 2.23
N SER A 69 -0.75 19.69 2.36
CA SER A 69 0.01 20.57 1.46
C SER A 69 1.54 20.41 1.53
N GLU A 70 2.03 19.70 2.54
CA GLU A 70 3.45 19.35 2.72
C GLU A 70 3.75 17.91 2.24
N GLU A 71 2.81 17.30 1.51
CA GLU A 71 2.89 15.91 1.01
C GLU A 71 3.00 14.85 2.12
N ILE A 72 2.68 15.21 3.36
CA ILE A 72 2.61 14.30 4.51
C ILE A 72 1.23 13.64 4.54
N LEU A 73 1.21 12.33 4.80
CA LEU A 73 -0.04 11.59 4.98
C LEU A 73 -0.89 12.24 6.08
N ASN A 74 -2.14 12.56 5.79
CA ASN A 74 -3.05 13.19 6.72
C ASN A 74 -3.66 12.13 7.66
N PRO A 75 -3.23 12.06 8.94
CA PRO A 75 -3.68 11.02 9.88
C PRO A 75 -5.16 11.18 10.28
N MET A 76 -5.76 12.35 10.04
CA MET A 76 -7.19 12.58 10.24
C MET A 76 -8.06 11.98 9.13
N LYS A 77 -7.47 11.68 7.97
CA LYS A 77 -8.17 11.15 6.78
C LYS A 77 -7.83 9.71 6.52
N VAL A 78 -6.56 9.35 6.66
CA VAL A 78 -6.05 8.01 6.42
C VAL A 78 -5.40 7.49 7.69
N ARG A 79 -5.79 6.27 8.08
CA ARG A 79 -5.18 5.55 9.20
C ARG A 79 -4.64 4.22 8.66
N PRO A 80 -3.34 4.15 8.28
CA PRO A 80 -2.75 2.94 7.76
C PRO A 80 -2.85 1.79 8.77
N LEU A 81 -3.12 0.58 8.28
CA LEU A 81 -3.05 -0.61 9.11
C LEU A 81 -1.59 -1.08 9.22
N LEU A 82 -1.14 -1.29 10.45
CA LEU A 82 0.17 -1.82 10.79
C LEU A 82 -0.01 -3.23 11.35
N TYR A 83 0.68 -4.21 10.76
CA TYR A 83 0.62 -5.60 11.18
C TYR A 83 1.60 -5.87 12.33
N LEU A 84 1.10 -6.43 13.43
CA LEU A 84 1.90 -6.74 14.62
C LEU A 84 2.19 -8.24 14.79
N GLY A 85 1.71 -9.09 13.88
CA GLY A 85 1.85 -10.54 13.97
C GLY A 85 0.58 -11.24 14.44
N SER A 86 0.45 -12.53 14.12
CA SER A 86 -0.65 -13.39 14.57
C SER A 86 -2.04 -12.78 14.42
N ASP A 87 -2.30 -12.15 13.28
CA ASP A 87 -3.56 -11.46 12.96
C ASP A 87 -3.91 -10.26 13.86
N PHE A 88 -2.97 -9.76 14.67
CA PHE A 88 -3.10 -8.51 15.38
C PHE A 88 -2.64 -7.34 14.51
N TYR A 89 -3.44 -6.29 14.52
CA TYR A 89 -3.18 -5.06 13.78
C TYR A 89 -3.39 -3.86 14.69
N ILE A 90 -2.63 -2.81 14.45
CA ILE A 90 -2.84 -1.48 15.03
C ILE A 90 -2.98 -0.47 13.88
N THR A 91 -3.41 0.74 14.21
CA THR A 91 -3.41 1.85 13.26
C THR A 91 -2.85 3.10 13.92
N THR A 92 -2.57 4.13 13.13
CA THR A 92 -2.03 5.39 13.64
C THR A 92 -3.05 6.12 14.50
N ASP A 93 -2.60 6.62 15.65
CA ASP A 93 -3.36 7.53 16.50
C ASP A 93 -3.16 8.98 16.01
N PRO A 94 -4.20 9.66 15.47
CA PRO A 94 -4.07 11.03 15.00
C PRO A 94 -3.67 12.02 16.11
N ASP A 95 -4.02 11.74 17.37
CA ASP A 95 -3.67 12.62 18.49
C ASP A 95 -2.18 12.57 18.84
N SER A 96 -1.47 11.56 18.34
CA SER A 96 -0.01 11.43 18.44
C SER A 96 0.75 12.23 17.38
N PHE A 97 0.06 12.77 16.36
CA PHE A 97 0.71 13.48 15.26
C PHE A 97 1.24 14.84 15.71
N LYS A 98 2.54 15.05 15.58
CA LYS A 98 3.22 16.29 15.98
C LYS A 98 4.17 16.72 14.86
N HIS A 99 4.10 17.99 14.48
CA HIS A 99 5.16 18.62 13.69
C HIS A 99 6.28 19.02 14.65
N VAL A 100 7.37 18.25 14.66
CA VAL A 100 8.57 18.57 15.45
C VAL A 100 9.55 19.25 14.51
N LEU A 101 9.67 20.57 14.59
CA LEU A 101 10.78 21.30 13.97
C LEU A 101 12.05 21.07 14.81
N PRO A 102 13.24 20.95 14.20
CA PRO A 102 14.48 21.05 14.96
C PRO A 102 14.61 22.46 15.55
N ASP A 103 15.15 22.55 16.77
CA ASP A 103 15.57 23.82 17.40
C ASP A 103 16.54 24.61 16.51
#